data_AF-A0A212T1S8-F1
#
_entry.id   AF-A0A212T1S8-F1
#
_cell.length_a   1.000
_cell.length_b   1.000
_cell.length_c   1.000
_cell.angle_alpha   90.00
_cell.angle_beta   90.00
_cell.angle_gamma   90.00
#
_symmetry.space_group_name_H-M   'P 1'
#
loop_
_entity.id
_entity.type
_entity.pdbx_description
1 polymer ?
#
loop_
_entity_poly.entity_id
_entity_poly.type
_entity_poly.pdbx_seq_one_letter_code
_entity_poly.pdbx_strand_id
1 'polypeptide(L)'
;MSGPTVGLAGGGRRALRRPTRVEGAPELHEYQYAVIRCVPRPERAEFFNVGVVVHSRSAAVLDVAVRWRPGIATALDPALDAAAVQRFLVTMDRIARSEPVVGGPPAEELHTLAKRFGWLVAPRSTVVQTSPVHSGLSRDPARESARLLERYCG
;
A
#
# COMPACT_ATOMS: atom_id res chain seq x y z
N MET A 1 17.35 48.63 -49.05
CA MET A 1 16.40 48.26 -47.98
C MET A 1 16.88 46.95 -47.37
N SER A 2 17.73 47.05 -46.35
CA SER A 2 18.27 45.91 -45.60
C SER A 2 17.46 45.74 -44.32
N GLY A 3 16.78 44.61 -44.16
CA GLY A 3 16.15 44.22 -42.90
C GLY A 3 17.06 43.25 -42.13
N PRO A 4 17.19 43.36 -40.79
CA PRO A 4 18.01 42.44 -40.02
C PRO A 4 17.26 41.16 -39.66
N THR A 5 17.95 40.04 -39.79
CA THR A 5 17.59 38.71 -39.30
C THR A 5 17.66 38.68 -37.77
N VAL A 6 16.54 38.38 -37.11
CA VAL A 6 16.50 38.12 -35.66
C VAL A 6 16.87 36.66 -35.40
N GLY A 7 18.07 36.44 -34.86
CA GLY A 7 18.47 35.16 -34.29
C GLY A 7 17.93 35.03 -32.86
N LEU A 8 17.04 34.07 -32.62
CA LEU A 8 16.57 33.72 -31.29
C LEU A 8 17.56 32.76 -30.62
N ALA A 9 18.17 33.26 -29.55
CA ALA A 9 19.15 32.59 -28.71
C ALA A 9 18.57 31.34 -28.01
N GLY A 10 19.40 30.31 -27.93
CA GLY A 10 19.12 29.07 -27.22
C GLY A 10 18.92 29.27 -25.72
N GLY A 11 17.73 28.93 -25.24
CA GLY A 11 17.44 28.79 -23.82
C GLY A 11 18.09 27.51 -23.28
N GLY A 12 19.30 27.65 -22.72
CA GLY A 12 19.95 26.59 -21.97
C GLY A 12 19.09 26.16 -20.79
N ARG A 13 18.54 24.94 -20.84
CA ARG A 13 17.89 24.30 -19.70
C ARG A 13 18.95 24.07 -18.62
N ARG A 14 18.98 24.98 -17.64
CA ARG A 14 19.83 24.89 -16.45
C ARG A 14 19.50 23.57 -15.73
N ALA A 15 20.37 22.58 -15.88
CA ALA A 15 20.26 21.31 -15.18
C ALA A 15 20.15 21.61 -13.68
N LEU A 16 19.00 21.27 -13.09
CA LEU A 16 18.82 21.31 -11.64
C LEU A 16 19.90 20.40 -11.04
N ARG A 17 20.86 21.00 -10.34
CA ARG A 17 21.90 20.27 -9.60
C ARG A 17 21.20 19.28 -8.67
N ARG A 18 21.40 17.98 -8.90
CA ARG A 18 21.05 16.96 -7.92
C ARG A 18 21.78 17.31 -6.61
N PRO A 19 21.09 17.40 -5.47
CA PRO A 19 21.77 17.66 -4.20
C PRO A 19 22.81 16.55 -3.98
N THR A 20 24.03 16.97 -3.64
CA THR A 20 25.14 16.09 -3.25
C THR A 20 24.70 15.22 -2.08
N ARG A 21 24.83 13.90 -2.22
CA ARG A 21 24.57 12.94 -1.14
C ARG A 21 25.48 13.31 0.03
N VAL A 22 24.88 13.62 1.19
CA VAL A 22 25.64 13.76 2.44
C VAL A 22 26.10 12.35 2.83
N GLU A 23 27.40 12.09 2.71
CA GLU A 23 28.01 10.83 3.18
C GLU A 23 27.73 10.68 4.69
N GLY A 24 27.11 9.56 5.06
CA GLY A 24 26.76 9.24 6.45
C GLY A 24 25.30 9.49 6.87
N ALA A 25 24.45 10.04 6.01
CA ALA A 25 23.01 10.08 6.30
C ALA A 25 22.43 8.65 6.25
N PRO A 26 21.67 8.20 7.27
CA PRO A 26 21.09 6.87 7.28
C PRO A 26 20.20 6.69 6.05
N GLU A 27 20.38 5.59 5.33
CA GLU A 27 19.64 5.32 4.10
C GLU A 27 18.14 5.27 4.41
N LEU A 28 17.39 6.18 3.79
CA LEU A 28 15.94 6.25 3.89
C LEU A 28 15.34 5.55 2.67
N HIS A 29 14.46 4.61 2.95
CA HIS A 29 13.68 3.90 1.94
C HIS A 29 12.30 4.51 1.85
N GLU A 30 11.90 4.86 0.63
CA GLU A 30 10.51 5.15 0.30
C GLU A 30 9.67 3.88 0.46
N TYR A 31 8.50 4.03 1.06
CA TYR A 31 7.51 2.99 1.14
C TYR A 31 6.12 3.56 0.87
N GLN A 32 5.23 2.70 0.43
CA GLN A 32 3.80 2.95 0.26
C GLN A 32 3.03 2.08 1.23
N TYR A 33 1.88 2.55 1.69
CA TYR A 33 0.99 1.74 2.52
C TYR A 33 -0.48 2.05 2.27
N ALA A 34 -1.33 1.08 2.59
CA ALA A 34 -2.78 1.25 2.66
C ALA A 34 -3.32 0.58 3.92
N VAL A 35 -4.35 1.16 4.53
CA VAL A 35 -5.04 0.58 5.68
C VAL A 35 -6.14 -0.35 5.18
N ILE A 36 -6.18 -1.58 5.67
CA ILE A 36 -7.22 -2.56 5.40
C ILE A 36 -8.40 -2.28 6.34
N ARG A 37 -9.59 -2.18 5.78
CA ARG A 37 -10.83 -1.84 6.47
C ARG A 37 -11.85 -2.97 6.31
N CYS A 38 -12.53 -3.30 7.39
CA CYS A 38 -13.76 -4.07 7.33
C CYS A 38 -14.94 -3.11 7.35
N VAL A 39 -15.84 -3.25 6.38
CA VAL A 39 -17.07 -2.49 6.18
C VAL A 39 -18.24 -3.47 6.31
N PRO A 40 -18.72 -3.77 7.53
CA PRO A 40 -19.69 -4.85 7.72
C PRO A 40 -20.99 -4.64 6.94
N ARG A 41 -21.44 -3.38 6.85
CA ARG A 41 -22.62 -2.94 6.11
C ARG A 41 -22.26 -1.84 5.12
N PRO A 42 -21.93 -2.17 3.87
CA PRO A 42 -21.49 -1.21 2.86
C PRO A 42 -22.45 -0.04 2.66
N GLU A 43 -23.76 -0.27 2.79
CA GLU A 43 -24.81 0.75 2.67
C GLU A 43 -24.77 1.82 3.77
N ARG A 44 -24.18 1.51 4.93
CA ARG A 44 -24.00 2.47 6.05
C ARG A 44 -22.67 3.19 6.00
N ALA A 45 -21.73 2.69 5.21
CA ALA A 45 -20.34 3.16 5.16
C ALA A 45 -19.63 3.19 6.54
N GLU A 46 -20.09 2.38 7.49
CA GLU A 46 -19.44 2.17 8.78
C GLU A 46 -18.29 1.18 8.60
N PHE A 47 -17.11 1.51 9.13
CA PHE A 47 -15.95 0.65 9.01
C PHE A 47 -15.05 0.72 10.24
N PHE A 48 -14.23 -0.31 10.39
CA PHE A 48 -13.12 -0.32 11.33
C PHE A 48 -11.87 -0.87 10.65
N ASN A 49 -10.71 -0.41 11.08
CA ASN A 49 -9.44 -0.87 10.53
C ASN A 49 -9.11 -2.26 11.07
N VAL A 50 -8.65 -3.13 10.18
CA VAL A 50 -8.31 -4.52 10.49
C VAL A 50 -6.90 -4.89 10.08
N GLY A 51 -6.16 -3.99 9.43
CA GLY A 51 -4.79 -4.26 9.04
C GLY A 51 -4.16 -3.16 8.22
N VAL A 52 -2.96 -3.42 7.74
CA VAL A 52 -2.19 -2.55 6.85
C VAL A 52 -1.42 -3.40 5.84
N VAL A 53 -1.25 -2.85 4.64
CA VAL A 53 -0.34 -3.38 3.61
C VAL A 53 0.79 -2.39 3.45
N VAL A 54 2.03 -2.83 3.48
CA VAL A 54 3.24 -2.00 3.30
C VAL A 54 4.06 -2.54 2.13
N HIS A 55 4.52 -1.66 1.26
CA HIS A 55 5.38 -1.99 0.13
C HIS A 55 6.54 -1.01 0.02
N SER A 56 7.77 -1.51 -0.07
CA SER A 56 8.96 -0.71 -0.40
C SER A 56 9.73 -1.40 -1.50
N ARG A 57 9.86 -0.72 -2.65
CA ARG A 57 10.66 -1.23 -3.76
C ARG A 57 12.15 -1.22 -3.44
N SER A 58 12.65 -0.15 -2.81
CA SER A 58 14.08 0.00 -2.53
C SER A 58 14.57 -0.94 -1.44
N ALA A 59 13.70 -1.32 -0.50
CA ALA A 59 14.01 -2.31 0.54
C ALA A 59 13.51 -3.73 0.23
N ALA A 60 12.92 -3.95 -0.96
CA ALA A 60 12.30 -5.23 -1.36
C ALA A 60 11.30 -5.80 -0.33
N VAL A 61 10.50 -4.93 0.29
CA VAL A 61 9.49 -5.29 1.30
C VAL A 61 8.10 -5.31 0.67
N LEU A 62 7.32 -6.35 0.98
CA LEU A 62 5.88 -6.37 0.90
C LEU A 62 5.35 -7.13 2.11
N ASP A 63 4.55 -6.48 2.94
CA ASP A 63 4.03 -7.09 4.16
C ASP A 63 2.56 -6.72 4.39
N VAL A 64 1.83 -7.67 4.98
CA VAL A 64 0.43 -7.52 5.37
C VAL A 64 0.35 -7.85 6.85
N ALA A 65 0.01 -6.85 7.66
CA ALA A 65 -0.21 -7.03 9.09
C ALA A 65 -1.69 -6.84 9.42
N VAL A 66 -2.27 -7.75 10.20
CA VAL A 66 -3.71 -7.82 10.47
C VAL A 66 -3.97 -7.90 11.97
N ARG A 67 -5.04 -7.22 12.42
CA ARG A 67 -5.57 -7.28 13.78
C ARG A 67 -7.09 -7.38 13.72
N TRP A 68 -7.61 -8.59 13.91
CA TRP A 68 -9.05 -8.85 13.95
C TRP A 68 -9.63 -8.53 15.33
N ARG A 69 -10.77 -7.82 15.36
CA ARG A 69 -11.46 -7.41 16.60
C ARG A 69 -12.90 -7.91 16.57
N PRO A 70 -13.18 -9.14 17.03
CA PRO A 70 -14.51 -9.74 16.92
C PRO A 70 -15.59 -8.94 17.65
N GLY A 71 -15.26 -8.31 18.79
CA GLY A 71 -16.20 -7.48 19.52
C GLY A 71 -16.70 -6.26 18.72
N ILE A 72 -15.82 -5.61 17.94
CA ILE A 72 -16.22 -4.50 17.07
C ILE A 72 -17.06 -5.02 15.90
N ALA A 73 -16.62 -6.12 15.29
CA ALA A 73 -17.34 -6.75 14.19
C ALA A 73 -18.79 -7.08 14.56
N THR A 74 -18.98 -7.78 15.69
CA THR A 74 -20.31 -8.13 16.21
C THR A 74 -21.12 -6.90 16.63
N ALA A 75 -20.48 -5.86 17.17
CA ALA A 75 -21.18 -4.64 17.56
C ALA A 75 -21.70 -3.84 16.34
N LEU A 76 -20.95 -3.81 15.24
CA LEU A 76 -21.36 -3.11 14.01
C LEU A 76 -22.37 -3.92 13.20
N ASP A 77 -22.16 -5.24 13.09
CA ASP A 77 -23.12 -6.13 12.44
C ASP A 77 -23.04 -7.56 12.99
N PRO A 78 -24.01 -7.97 13.82
CA PRO A 78 -24.10 -9.35 14.31
C PRO A 78 -24.26 -10.40 13.19
N ALA A 79 -24.73 -9.99 12.00
CA ALA A 79 -24.94 -10.89 10.87
C ALA A 79 -23.71 -11.00 9.94
N LEU A 80 -22.62 -10.29 10.23
CA LEU A 80 -21.39 -10.37 9.43
C LEU A 80 -20.82 -11.79 9.41
N ASP A 81 -20.55 -12.33 8.23
CA ASP A 81 -19.73 -13.54 8.08
C ASP A 81 -18.25 -13.22 8.39
N ALA A 82 -17.94 -13.19 9.69
CA ALA A 82 -16.59 -12.95 10.19
C ALA A 82 -15.58 -13.97 9.63
N ALA A 83 -16.02 -15.22 9.43
CA ALA A 83 -15.15 -16.26 8.90
C ALA A 83 -14.77 -15.97 7.44
N ALA A 84 -15.69 -15.49 6.60
CA ALA A 84 -15.37 -15.04 5.24
C ALA A 84 -14.39 -13.88 5.23
N VAL A 85 -14.58 -12.89 6.11
CA VAL A 85 -13.65 -11.76 6.23
C VAL A 85 -12.25 -12.24 6.61
N GLN A 86 -12.13 -13.10 7.62
CA GLN A 86 -10.84 -13.64 8.04
C GLN A 86 -10.17 -14.49 6.96
N ARG A 87 -10.94 -15.30 6.21
CA ARG A 87 -10.41 -16.05 5.05
C ARG A 87 -9.85 -15.11 3.99
N PHE A 88 -10.53 -14.00 3.70
CA PHE A 88 -10.05 -13.02 2.73
C PHE A 88 -8.75 -12.34 3.22
N LEU A 89 -8.67 -11.99 4.51
CA LEU A 89 -7.44 -11.43 5.10
C LEU A 89 -6.26 -12.41 5.03
N VAL A 90 -6.50 -13.72 5.22
CA VAL A 90 -5.47 -14.75 5.01
C VAL A 90 -5.04 -14.84 3.55
N THR A 91 -5.98 -14.74 2.60
CA THR A 91 -5.64 -14.67 1.16
C THR A 91 -4.75 -13.47 0.84
N MET A 92 -5.02 -12.30 1.42
CA MET A 92 -4.18 -11.12 1.25
C MET A 92 -2.75 -11.35 1.75
N ASP A 93 -2.58 -11.93 2.94
CA ASP A 93 -1.27 -12.27 3.51
C ASP A 93 -0.51 -13.29 2.64
N ARG A 94 -1.19 -14.36 2.19
CA ARG A 94 -0.60 -15.34 1.26
C ARG A 94 -0.13 -14.72 -0.05
N ILE A 95 -0.94 -13.84 -0.62
CA ILE A 95 -0.56 -13.12 -1.85
C ILE A 95 0.68 -12.28 -1.59
N ALA A 96 0.76 -11.54 -0.48
CA ALA A 96 1.95 -10.76 -0.13
C ALA A 96 3.23 -11.62 -0.08
N ARG A 97 3.11 -12.82 0.50
CA ARG A 97 4.19 -13.81 0.64
C ARG A 97 4.48 -14.62 -0.63
N SER A 98 3.75 -14.37 -1.72
CA SER A 98 3.87 -15.15 -2.96
C SER A 98 3.50 -16.63 -2.81
N GLU A 99 2.61 -16.95 -1.87
CA GLU A 99 2.11 -18.31 -1.64
C GLU A 99 0.93 -18.62 -2.57
N PRO A 100 0.76 -19.89 -3.01
CA PRO A 100 -0.39 -20.29 -3.81
C PRO A 100 -1.72 -20.09 -3.07
N VAL A 101 -2.72 -19.57 -3.79
CA VAL A 101 -4.09 -19.39 -3.28
C VAL A 101 -5.06 -20.07 -4.24
N VAL A 102 -5.92 -20.95 -3.71
CA VAL A 102 -6.98 -21.60 -4.49
C VAL A 102 -7.98 -20.53 -4.96
N GLY A 103 -8.23 -20.48 -6.27
CA GLY A 103 -9.06 -19.42 -6.88
C GLY A 103 -8.43 -18.03 -6.83
N GLY A 104 -7.15 -17.93 -6.46
CA GLY A 104 -6.36 -16.71 -6.54
C GLY A 104 -5.86 -16.43 -7.95
N PRO A 105 -5.27 -15.24 -8.17
CA PRO A 105 -4.64 -14.90 -9.45
C PRO A 105 -3.50 -15.88 -9.77
N PRO A 106 -3.25 -16.19 -11.04
CA PRO A 106 -2.12 -17.01 -11.45
C PRO A 106 -0.78 -16.43 -10.96
N ALA A 107 0.15 -17.30 -10.59
CA ALA A 107 1.44 -16.88 -10.02
C ALA A 107 2.25 -16.01 -11.00
N GLU A 108 2.14 -16.29 -12.30
CA GLU A 108 2.75 -15.53 -13.40
C GLU A 108 2.23 -14.09 -13.50
N GLU A 109 0.98 -13.84 -13.10
CA GLU A 109 0.41 -12.50 -13.11
C GLU A 109 1.00 -11.64 -11.99
N LEU A 110 1.29 -12.24 -10.82
CA LEU A 110 1.77 -11.56 -9.61
C LEU A 110 3.26 -11.80 -9.28
N HIS A 111 4.10 -11.87 -10.32
CA HIS A 111 5.53 -12.17 -10.19
C HIS A 111 6.40 -11.07 -9.56
N THR A 112 5.88 -9.85 -9.35
CA THR A 112 6.63 -8.76 -8.69
C THR A 112 5.92 -8.26 -7.43
N LEU A 113 6.71 -7.70 -6.48
CA LEU A 113 6.18 -7.05 -5.28
C LEU A 113 5.20 -5.92 -5.63
N ALA A 114 5.50 -5.12 -6.67
CA ALA A 114 4.63 -4.04 -7.11
C ALA A 114 3.29 -4.55 -7.66
N LYS A 115 3.30 -5.65 -8.43
CA LYS A 115 2.06 -6.27 -8.93
C LYS A 115 1.23 -6.86 -7.80
N ARG A 116 1.87 -7.55 -6.85
CA ARG A 116 1.20 -8.04 -5.64
C ARG A 116 0.62 -6.90 -4.80
N PHE A 117 1.37 -5.83 -4.58
CA PHE A 117 0.88 -4.64 -3.88
C PHE A 117 -0.33 -4.04 -4.60
N GLY A 118 -0.25 -3.86 -5.93
CA GLY A 118 -1.38 -3.42 -6.75
C GLY A 118 -2.59 -4.34 -6.64
N TRP A 119 -2.38 -5.65 -6.55
CA TRP A 119 -3.45 -6.59 -6.29
C TRP A 119 -4.05 -6.42 -4.88
N LEU A 120 -3.23 -6.19 -3.86
CA LEU A 120 -3.70 -6.05 -2.48
C LEU A 120 -4.51 -4.77 -2.24
N VAL A 121 -4.23 -3.69 -2.97
CA VAL A 121 -4.88 -2.38 -2.77
C VAL A 121 -5.98 -2.03 -3.77
N ALA A 122 -6.21 -2.85 -4.79
CA ALA A 122 -7.32 -2.59 -5.72
C ALA A 122 -8.67 -3.11 -5.17
N PRO A 123 -9.78 -2.42 -5.47
CA PRO A 123 -11.09 -2.72 -4.91
C PRO A 123 -11.62 -4.06 -5.41
N ARG A 124 -11.62 -5.08 -4.54
CA ARG A 124 -12.05 -6.46 -4.86
C ARG A 124 -13.18 -6.98 -3.99
N SER A 125 -13.47 -6.30 -2.88
CA SER A 125 -14.53 -6.68 -1.96
C SER A 125 -15.23 -5.42 -1.46
N THR A 126 -16.54 -5.51 -1.30
CA THR A 126 -17.36 -4.45 -0.70
C THR A 126 -17.23 -4.44 0.82
N VAL A 127 -16.92 -5.59 1.44
CA VAL A 127 -16.78 -5.77 2.89
C VAL A 127 -15.33 -5.61 3.35
N VAL A 128 -14.35 -6.04 2.56
CA VAL A 128 -12.93 -5.79 2.85
C VAL A 128 -12.39 -4.79 1.84
N GLN A 129 -12.16 -3.57 2.30
CA GLN A 129 -11.70 -2.46 1.47
C GLN A 129 -10.31 -2.02 1.92
N THR A 130 -9.65 -1.25 1.07
CA THR A 130 -8.41 -0.55 1.43
C THR A 130 -8.61 0.96 1.39
N SER A 131 -7.89 1.69 2.24
CA SER A 131 -7.77 3.14 2.11
C SER A 131 -7.10 3.52 0.78
N PRO A 132 -7.12 4.82 0.41
CA PRO A 132 -6.15 5.33 -0.55
C PRO A 132 -4.72 4.96 -0.17
N VAL A 133 -3.86 4.85 -1.18
CA VAL A 133 -2.43 4.59 -0.97
C VAL A 133 -1.76 5.85 -0.43
N HIS A 134 -1.02 5.70 0.65
CA HIS A 134 -0.19 6.71 1.28
C HIS A 134 1.29 6.38 1.06
N SER A 135 2.18 7.36 1.26
CA SER A 135 3.63 7.18 1.13
C SER A 135 4.35 7.65 2.39
N GLY A 136 5.52 7.08 2.66
CA GLY A 136 6.37 7.44 3.79
C GLY A 136 7.85 7.17 3.51
N LEU A 137 8.69 7.57 4.46
CA LEU A 137 10.13 7.30 4.48
C LEU A 137 10.46 6.57 5.77
N SER A 138 11.22 5.47 5.67
CA SER A 138 11.68 4.72 6.84
C SER A 138 13.11 4.23 6.65
N ARG A 139 13.83 4.05 7.75
CA ARG A 139 15.11 3.35 7.77
C ARG A 139 14.93 1.82 7.76
N ASP A 140 13.76 1.34 8.14
CA ASP A 140 13.43 -0.08 8.20
C ASP A 140 11.95 -0.29 7.77
N PRO A 141 11.67 -0.33 6.45
CA PRO A 141 10.31 -0.54 5.95
C PRO A 141 9.66 -1.83 6.43
N ALA A 142 10.45 -2.86 6.80
CA ALA A 142 9.92 -4.13 7.29
C ALA A 142 9.27 -3.99 8.68
N ARG A 143 9.65 -2.97 9.46
CA ARG A 143 9.02 -2.65 10.76
C ARG A 143 7.83 -1.72 10.66
N GLU A 144 7.62 -1.06 9.52
CA GLU A 144 6.54 -0.09 9.38
C GLU A 144 5.16 -0.74 9.45
N SER A 145 5.01 -2.00 9.03
CA SER A 145 3.73 -2.71 9.14
C SER A 145 3.25 -2.85 10.59
N ALA A 146 4.12 -3.26 11.52
CA ALA A 146 3.79 -3.36 12.93
C ALA A 146 3.47 -1.98 13.55
N ARG A 147 4.27 -0.95 13.21
CA ARG A 147 4.06 0.41 13.68
C ARG A 147 2.73 1.00 13.19
N LEU A 148 2.42 0.82 11.91
CA LEU A 148 1.20 1.32 11.29
C LEU A 148 -0.02 0.52 11.77
N LEU A 149 0.13 -0.79 11.98
CA LEU A 149 -0.91 -1.63 12.57
C LEU A 149 -1.28 -1.09 13.96
N GLU A 150 -0.31 -0.78 14.81
CA GLU A 150 -0.58 -0.20 16.12
C GLU A 150 -1.25 1.17 16.01
N ARG A 151 -0.76 2.04 15.11
CA ARG A 151 -1.33 3.38 14.93
C ARG A 151 -2.78 3.38 14.44
N TYR A 152 -3.12 2.47 13.53
CA TYR A 152 -4.42 2.48 12.85
C TYR A 152 -5.40 1.44 13.38
N CYS A 153 -4.93 0.38 14.03
CA CYS A 153 -5.75 -0.72 14.55
C CYS A 153 -5.62 -0.91 16.08
N GLY A 154 -4.85 -0.04 16.75
CA GLY A 154 -4.76 0.09 18.22
C GLY A 154 -6.09 0.12 18.95
#